data_AF-A0A5E4Q3E0-F1
#
_entry.id   AF-A0A5E4Q3E0-F1
#
_cell.length_a   1.000
_cell.length_b   1.000
_cell.length_c   1.000
_cell.angle_alpha   90.00
_cell.angle_beta   90.00
_cell.angle_gamma   90.00
#
_symmetry.space_group_name_H-M   'P 1'
#
loop_
_entity.id
_entity.type
_entity.pdbx_description
1 polymer ?
#
loop_
_entity_poly.entity_id
_entity_poly.type
_entity_poly.pdbx_seq_one_letter_code
_entity_poly.pdbx_strand_id
1 'polypeptide(L)'
;MREMILNKIKFLISKSNLTYSRISCYRNISCQKMYCQKYNDKYTEIQKQHILDTINSDLSTLSRYDITKGRSKKIFQWINCNGPIKSISDVEIIDSFSEKHAQKLFDSIIQEKVKPVAIETNVLKNIKGRVLHPSLSDAVIQAAKSVLTVYINVNSASWTLIDKDRYEVLDWQYQGIEHPENKKFQLSDILEI
;
A
#
# COMPACT_ATOMS: atom_id res chain seq x y z
N MET A 1 27.17 -8.43 23.10
CA MET A 1 25.70 -8.22 22.92
C MET A 1 25.37 -7.38 21.67
N ARG A 2 26.11 -6.31 21.35
CA ARG A 2 25.96 -5.51 20.10
C ARG A 2 26.14 -6.31 18.80
N GLU A 3 27.10 -7.22 18.75
CA GLU A 3 27.35 -8.10 17.59
C GLU A 3 26.20 -9.09 17.27
N MET A 4 25.41 -9.46 18.28
CA MET A 4 24.27 -10.38 18.08
C MET A 4 23.08 -9.70 17.39
N ILE A 5 22.94 -8.39 17.56
CA ILE A 5 21.82 -7.61 16.99
C ILE A 5 22.09 -7.29 15.52
N LEU A 6 23.33 -6.93 15.17
CA LEU A 6 23.73 -6.65 13.79
C LEU A 6 23.63 -7.87 12.88
N ASN A 7 23.96 -9.07 13.39
CA ASN A 7 23.78 -10.32 12.64
C ASN A 7 22.31 -10.69 12.42
N LYS A 8 21.41 -10.33 13.35
CA LYS A 8 19.97 -10.55 13.20
C LYS A 8 19.35 -9.64 12.13
N ILE A 9 19.86 -8.41 11.99
CA ILE A 9 19.41 -7.45 10.97
C ILE A 9 19.92 -7.86 9.56
N LYS A 10 21.18 -8.32 9.44
CA LYS A 10 21.69 -8.87 8.17
C LYS A 10 20.92 -10.12 7.71
N PHE A 11 20.50 -10.97 8.66
CA PHE A 11 19.69 -12.15 8.34
C PHE A 11 18.29 -11.81 7.81
N LEU A 12 17.69 -10.68 8.23
CA LEU A 12 16.38 -10.24 7.76
C LEU A 12 16.45 -9.59 6.37
N ILE A 13 17.54 -8.91 6.04
CA ILE A 13 17.75 -8.28 4.71
C ILE A 13 18.03 -9.34 3.63
N SER A 14 18.62 -10.48 3.98
CA SER A 14 18.88 -11.59 3.05
C SER A 14 17.61 -12.35 2.61
N LYS A 15 16.47 -12.20 3.31
CA LYS A 15 15.24 -12.97 3.02
C LYS A 15 14.26 -12.28 2.07
N SER A 16 14.51 -11.05 1.61
CA SER A 16 13.60 -10.32 0.71
C SER A 16 13.88 -10.50 -0.78
N ASN A 17 14.92 -11.25 -1.18
CA ASN A 17 15.26 -11.50 -2.58
C ASN A 17 14.99 -12.95 -3.01
N LEU A 18 13.76 -13.44 -2.80
CA LEU A 18 13.29 -14.65 -3.45
C LEU A 18 12.30 -14.29 -4.55
N THR A 19 12.87 -14.14 -5.74
CA THR A 19 12.20 -14.32 -7.03
C THR A 19 11.52 -15.69 -7.06
N TYR A 20 10.19 -15.70 -7.11
CA TYR A 20 9.42 -16.84 -7.60
C TYR A 20 8.40 -16.35 -8.62
N SER A 21 8.88 -16.17 -9.85
CA SER A 21 8.08 -16.32 -11.05
C SER A 21 7.78 -17.81 -11.23
N ARG A 22 6.64 -18.26 -10.69
CA ARG A 22 5.97 -19.49 -11.15
C ARG A 22 4.52 -19.14 -11.43
N ILE A 23 4.27 -18.83 -12.70
CA ILE A 23 2.93 -18.67 -13.25
C ILE A 23 2.33 -20.08 -13.29
N SER A 24 1.62 -20.45 -12.22
CA SER A 24 0.82 -21.66 -12.21
C SER A 24 -0.54 -21.34 -12.81
N CYS A 25 -0.72 -21.69 -14.08
CA CYS A 25 -2.01 -21.62 -14.77
C CYS A 25 -2.86 -22.83 -14.34
N TYR A 26 -3.44 -22.76 -13.14
CA TYR A 26 -4.47 -23.73 -12.77
C TYR A 26 -5.70 -23.48 -13.64
N ARG A 27 -5.93 -24.36 -14.62
CA ARG A 27 -7.19 -24.48 -15.36
C ARG A 27 -8.29 -24.89 -14.39
N ASN A 28 -8.92 -23.93 -13.73
CA ASN A 28 -10.25 -24.14 -13.18
C ASN A 28 -11.23 -24.08 -14.35
N ILE A 29 -11.47 -25.25 -14.95
CA ILE A 29 -12.64 -25.47 -15.80
C ILE A 29 -13.83 -25.51 -14.84
N SER A 30 -14.33 -24.31 -14.48
CA SER A 30 -15.69 -24.16 -14.01
C SER A 30 -16.57 -24.02 -15.25
N CYS A 31 -17.11 -25.15 -15.67
CA CYS A 31 -18.18 -25.20 -16.64
C CYS A 31 -19.48 -24.80 -15.93
N GLN A 32 -19.96 -23.58 -16.16
CA GLN A 32 -21.40 -23.34 -16.33
C GLN A 32 -21.65 -22.04 -17.07
N LYS A 33 -22.11 -22.21 -18.31
CA LYS A 33 -22.73 -21.20 -19.15
C LYS A 33 -23.93 -20.58 -18.40
N MET A 34 -23.77 -19.37 -17.89
CA MET A 34 -24.86 -18.39 -17.85
C MET A 34 -24.30 -17.10 -18.39
N TYR A 35 -24.51 -16.88 -19.69
CA TYR A 35 -24.26 -15.60 -20.33
C TYR A 35 -25.16 -14.56 -19.66
N CYS A 36 -24.58 -13.69 -18.86
CA CYS A 36 -25.27 -12.47 -18.42
C CYS A 36 -25.40 -11.55 -19.65
N GLN A 37 -26.53 -11.64 -20.33
CA GLN A 37 -26.90 -10.81 -21.49
C GLN A 37 -27.08 -9.31 -21.14
N LYS A 38 -26.96 -8.92 -19.87
CA LYS A 38 -27.35 -7.60 -19.37
C LYS A 38 -26.53 -6.42 -19.92
N TYR A 39 -25.29 -6.64 -20.34
CA TYR A 39 -24.49 -5.55 -20.94
C TYR A 39 -24.75 -5.33 -22.41
N ASN A 40 -25.34 -6.31 -23.10
CA ASN A 40 -25.54 -6.21 -24.53
C ASN A 40 -26.55 -5.12 -24.90
N ASP A 41 -27.49 -4.81 -24.01
CA ASP A 41 -28.54 -3.83 -24.29
C ASP A 41 -28.20 -2.42 -23.78
N LYS A 42 -27.20 -2.29 -22.88
CA LYS A 42 -26.86 -1.00 -22.24
C LYS A 42 -25.93 -0.13 -23.09
N TYR A 43 -25.07 -0.75 -23.90
CA TYR A 43 -24.06 -0.05 -24.69
C TYR A 43 -24.29 -0.30 -26.18
N THR A 44 -24.05 0.72 -27.00
CA THR A 44 -24.09 0.56 -28.47
C THR A 44 -22.92 -0.30 -28.94
N GLU A 45 -23.04 -0.95 -30.11
CA GLU A 45 -21.94 -1.79 -30.65
C GLU A 45 -20.61 -1.03 -30.76
N ILE A 46 -20.66 0.27 -31.08
CA ILE A 46 -19.47 1.14 -31.13
C ILE A 46 -18.85 1.28 -29.73
N GLN A 47 -19.68 1.49 -28.70
CA GLN A 47 -19.21 1.59 -27.31
C GLN A 47 -18.64 0.26 -26.81
N LYS A 48 -19.26 -0.87 -27.18
CA LYS A 48 -18.75 -2.19 -26.81
C LYS A 48 -17.38 -2.44 -27.42
N GLN A 49 -17.20 -2.11 -28.69
CA GLN A 49 -15.90 -2.26 -29.36
C GLN A 49 -14.84 -1.39 -28.67
N HIS A 50 -15.16 -0.13 -28.38
CA HIS A 50 -14.24 0.76 -27.67
C HIS A 50 -13.84 0.24 -26.27
N ILE A 51 -14.80 -0.33 -25.53
CA ILE A 51 -14.53 -0.98 -24.24
C ILE A 51 -13.59 -2.16 -24.42
N LEU A 52 -13.85 -3.03 -25.40
CA LEU A 52 -13.02 -4.22 -25.68
C LEU A 52 -11.61 -3.84 -26.08
N ASP A 53 -11.45 -2.83 -26.95
CA ASP A 53 -10.14 -2.34 -27.38
C ASP A 53 -9.35 -1.80 -26.18
N THR A 54 -10.01 -1.05 -25.30
CA THR A 54 -9.39 -0.49 -24.09
C THR A 54 -9.02 -1.58 -23.08
N ILE A 55 -9.86 -2.59 -22.89
CA ILE A 55 -9.60 -3.68 -21.93
C ILE A 55 -8.48 -4.60 -22.41
N ASN A 56 -8.43 -4.88 -23.72
CA ASN A 56 -7.40 -5.70 -24.34
C ASN A 56 -6.08 -4.95 -24.57
N SER A 57 -6.03 -3.65 -24.27
CA SER A 57 -4.82 -2.84 -24.35
C SER A 57 -3.85 -3.11 -23.17
N ASP A 58 -2.73 -2.39 -23.17
CA ASP A 58 -1.71 -2.51 -22.14
C ASP A 58 -2.22 -2.13 -20.73
N LEU A 59 -1.60 -2.74 -19.72
CA LEU A 59 -1.90 -2.52 -18.31
C LEU A 59 -1.83 -1.02 -17.92
N SER A 60 -0.93 -0.26 -18.56
CA SER A 60 -0.77 1.18 -18.36
C SER A 60 -2.01 1.96 -18.79
N THR A 61 -2.59 1.61 -19.94
CA THR A 61 -3.78 2.27 -20.49
C THR A 61 -5.00 1.95 -19.63
N LEU A 62 -5.19 0.67 -19.29
CA LEU A 62 -6.29 0.24 -18.43
C LEU A 62 -6.22 0.88 -17.03
N SER A 63 -5.01 1.10 -16.50
CA SER A 63 -4.82 1.72 -15.18
C SER A 63 -5.28 3.18 -15.08
N ARG A 64 -5.50 3.85 -16.21
CA ARG A 64 -6.01 5.23 -16.27
C ARG A 64 -7.49 5.32 -15.92
N TYR A 65 -8.24 4.23 -16.05
CA TYR A 65 -9.69 4.22 -15.82
C TYR A 65 -10.07 3.77 -14.40
N ASP A 66 -11.37 3.70 -14.10
CA ASP A 66 -11.91 3.31 -12.81
C ASP A 66 -11.75 1.82 -12.45
N ILE A 67 -10.50 1.39 -12.34
CA ILE A 67 -10.09 0.04 -11.97
C ILE A 67 -9.02 0.06 -10.89
N THR A 68 -9.03 -0.94 -10.00
CA THR A 68 -7.97 -1.10 -8.99
C THR A 68 -6.77 -1.84 -9.60
N LYS A 69 -5.56 -1.57 -9.08
CA LYS A 69 -4.31 -2.22 -9.55
C LYS A 69 -4.37 -3.76 -9.48
N GLY A 70 -5.11 -4.31 -8.51
CA GLY A 70 -5.32 -5.76 -8.41
C GLY A 70 -6.19 -6.30 -9.54
N ARG A 71 -7.26 -5.59 -9.90
CA ARG A 71 -8.19 -6.01 -10.96
C ARG A 71 -7.60 -5.85 -12.36
N SER A 72 -6.83 -4.78 -12.60
CA SER A 72 -6.14 -4.61 -13.90
C SER A 72 -5.13 -5.73 -14.13
N LYS A 73 -4.39 -6.13 -13.09
CA LYS A 73 -3.51 -7.30 -13.14
C LYS A 73 -4.25 -8.61 -13.40
N LYS A 74 -5.43 -8.79 -12.82
CA LYS A 74 -6.27 -9.97 -13.06
C LYS A 74 -6.78 -10.04 -14.50
N ILE A 75 -7.20 -8.91 -15.07
CA ILE A 75 -7.54 -8.81 -16.50
C ILE A 75 -6.34 -9.21 -17.36
N PHE A 76 -5.19 -8.58 -17.13
CA PHE A 76 -3.97 -8.88 -17.89
C PHE A 76 -3.55 -10.35 -17.76
N GLN A 77 -3.64 -10.92 -16.55
CA GLN A 77 -3.37 -12.34 -16.32
C GLN A 77 -4.37 -13.23 -17.07
N TRP A 78 -5.66 -12.88 -17.08
CA TRP A 78 -6.67 -13.63 -17.78
C TRP A 78 -6.43 -13.61 -19.30
N ILE A 79 -6.09 -12.44 -19.86
CA ILE A 79 -5.77 -12.28 -21.29
C ILE A 79 -4.57 -13.13 -21.68
N ASN A 80 -3.51 -13.15 -20.86
CA ASN A 80 -2.33 -13.98 -21.13
C ASN A 80 -2.61 -15.48 -21.09
N CYS A 81 -3.61 -15.91 -20.31
CA CYS A 81 -3.95 -17.33 -20.18
C CYS A 81 -5.01 -17.80 -21.20
N ASN A 82 -5.97 -16.95 -21.55
CA ASN A 82 -7.16 -17.33 -22.32
C ASN A 82 -7.26 -16.63 -23.68
N GLY A 83 -6.36 -15.68 -23.97
CA GLY A 83 -6.42 -14.82 -25.13
C GLY A 83 -7.24 -13.54 -24.89
N PRO A 84 -7.36 -12.68 -25.91
CA PRO A 84 -8.09 -11.41 -25.80
C PRO A 84 -9.57 -11.65 -25.51
N ILE A 85 -10.15 -10.76 -24.71
CA ILE A 85 -11.57 -10.76 -24.36
C ILE A 85 -12.39 -10.41 -25.60
N LYS A 86 -13.36 -11.26 -25.94
CA LYS A 86 -14.18 -11.11 -27.16
C LYS A 86 -15.55 -10.49 -26.87
N SER A 87 -16.09 -10.71 -25.68
CA SER A 87 -17.35 -10.13 -25.24
C SER A 87 -17.15 -9.38 -23.93
N ILE A 88 -17.79 -8.21 -23.80
CA ILE A 88 -17.76 -7.45 -22.55
C ILE A 88 -18.38 -8.21 -21.38
N SER A 89 -19.27 -9.17 -21.66
CA SER A 89 -19.84 -10.07 -20.65
C SER A 89 -18.79 -11.03 -20.07
N ASP A 90 -17.72 -11.35 -20.80
CA ASP A 90 -16.68 -12.27 -20.34
C ASP A 90 -15.83 -11.67 -19.20
N VAL A 91 -15.90 -10.35 -19.02
CA VAL A 91 -15.20 -9.64 -17.92
C VAL A 91 -15.69 -10.12 -16.55
N GLU A 92 -16.95 -10.56 -16.43
CA GLU A 92 -17.48 -11.12 -15.18
C GLU A 92 -16.90 -12.49 -14.83
N ILE A 93 -16.35 -13.21 -15.81
CA ILE A 93 -15.69 -14.51 -15.61
C ILE A 93 -14.34 -14.32 -14.89
N ILE A 94 -13.77 -13.11 -14.95
CA ILE A 94 -12.49 -12.80 -14.35
C ILE A 94 -12.65 -12.69 -12.84
N ASP A 95 -11.90 -13.51 -12.09
CA ASP A 95 -11.90 -13.48 -10.62
C ASP A 95 -11.83 -12.05 -10.08
N SER A 96 -12.70 -11.74 -9.12
CA SER A 96 -12.83 -10.42 -8.46
C SER A 96 -13.50 -9.30 -9.28
N PHE A 97 -14.10 -9.63 -10.43
CA PHE A 97 -15.06 -8.75 -11.10
C PHE A 97 -16.49 -9.11 -10.68
N SER A 98 -17.22 -8.09 -10.21
CA SER A 98 -18.66 -8.15 -10.02
C SER A 98 -19.33 -7.23 -11.03
N GLU A 99 -20.64 -7.41 -11.24
CA GLU A 99 -21.43 -6.60 -12.16
C GLU A 99 -21.21 -5.10 -11.94
N LYS A 100 -21.26 -4.67 -10.68
CA LYS A 100 -21.03 -3.27 -10.29
C LYS A 100 -19.64 -2.76 -10.68
N HIS A 101 -18.60 -3.61 -10.58
CA HIS A 101 -17.23 -3.23 -10.91
C HIS A 101 -16.99 -3.19 -12.41
N ALA A 102 -17.55 -4.15 -13.16
CA ALA A 102 -17.50 -4.14 -14.62
C ALA A 102 -18.24 -2.92 -15.18
N GLN A 103 -19.46 -2.65 -14.68
CA GLN A 103 -20.22 -1.48 -15.07
C GLN A 103 -19.47 -0.17 -14.81
N LYS A 104 -18.89 -0.01 -13.61
CA LYS A 104 -18.11 1.18 -13.26
C LYS A 104 -16.91 1.39 -14.18
N LEU A 105 -16.23 0.31 -14.54
CA LEU A 105 -15.13 0.34 -15.50
C LEU A 105 -15.61 0.75 -16.90
N PHE A 106 -16.66 0.10 -17.42
CA PHE A 106 -17.22 0.39 -18.74
C PHE A 106 -17.72 1.84 -18.84
N ASP A 107 -18.47 2.31 -17.83
CA ASP A 107 -18.94 3.69 -17.75
C ASP A 107 -17.74 4.67 -17.70
N SER A 108 -16.66 4.33 -17.00
CA SER A 108 -15.43 5.14 -16.95
C SER A 108 -14.69 5.20 -18.30
N ILE A 109 -14.66 4.10 -19.05
CA ILE A 109 -14.06 4.04 -20.39
C ILE A 109 -14.85 4.89 -21.38
N ILE A 110 -16.18 4.73 -21.40
CA ILE A 110 -17.06 5.48 -22.30
C ILE A 110 -17.03 6.98 -22.00
N GLN A 111 -17.01 7.36 -20.72
CA GLN A 111 -17.02 8.76 -20.32
C GLN A 111 -15.61 9.38 -20.35
N GLU A 112 -14.59 8.64 -20.80
CA GLU A 112 -13.17 9.03 -20.75
C GLU A 112 -12.75 9.61 -19.40
N LYS A 113 -13.36 9.10 -18.31
CA LYS A 113 -13.07 9.53 -16.95
C LYS A 113 -11.74 8.94 -16.52
N VAL A 114 -10.67 9.57 -16.98
CA VAL A 114 -9.31 9.29 -16.54
C VAL A 114 -9.22 9.64 -15.06
N LYS A 115 -8.78 8.69 -14.24
CA LYS A 115 -8.45 8.97 -12.85
C LYS A 115 -7.48 10.14 -12.83
N PRO A 116 -7.68 11.15 -11.96
CA PRO A 116 -6.67 12.15 -11.74
C PRO A 116 -5.39 11.39 -11.39
N VAL A 117 -4.36 11.56 -12.22
CA VAL A 117 -3.05 10.96 -12.03
C VAL A 117 -2.59 11.41 -10.65
N ALA A 118 -2.79 10.54 -9.66
CA ALA A 118 -2.22 10.73 -8.35
C ALA A 118 -0.72 10.56 -8.57
N ILE A 119 -0.07 11.68 -8.86
CA ILE A 119 1.39 11.85 -8.80
C ILE A 119 1.84 11.07 -7.57
N GLU A 120 2.90 10.29 -7.73
CA GLU A 120 3.43 9.26 -6.84
C GLU A 120 3.90 9.78 -5.45
N THR A 121 3.37 10.91 -4.99
CA THR A 121 3.61 11.51 -3.66
C THR A 121 2.81 10.82 -2.53
N ASN A 122 1.87 9.93 -2.84
CA ASN A 122 1.01 9.29 -1.83
C ASN A 122 1.56 7.99 -1.20
N VAL A 123 2.80 7.59 -1.48
CA VAL A 123 3.40 6.40 -0.85
C VAL A 123 3.57 6.58 0.67
N LEU A 124 3.66 7.82 1.16
CA LEU A 124 3.82 8.12 2.59
C LEU A 124 2.50 8.23 3.38
N LYS A 125 1.35 8.39 2.72
CA LYS A 125 0.07 8.66 3.42
C LYS A 125 -0.60 7.42 4.01
N ASN A 126 -0.10 6.23 3.73
CA ASN A 126 -0.78 4.97 4.07
C ASN A 126 0.04 4.02 4.96
N ILE A 127 0.98 4.53 5.77
CA ILE A 127 1.51 3.72 6.88
C ILE A 127 0.39 3.65 7.94
N LYS A 128 -0.42 2.59 7.88
CA LYS A 128 -1.40 2.26 8.92
C LYS A 128 -0.70 2.25 10.28
N GLY A 129 -1.22 3.01 11.24
CA GLY A 129 -0.71 3.06 12.61
C GLY A 129 0.20 4.24 12.95
N ARG A 130 0.42 5.20 12.04
CA ARG A 130 1.13 6.44 12.36
C ARG A 130 0.22 7.36 13.19
N VAL A 131 0.36 7.28 14.51
CA VAL A 131 -0.30 8.19 15.47
C VAL A 131 0.65 9.34 15.77
N LEU A 132 0.47 10.48 15.10
CA LEU A 132 1.20 11.72 15.38
C LEU A 132 0.23 12.74 15.97
N HIS A 133 0.52 13.21 17.19
CA HIS A 133 -0.24 14.25 17.85
C HIS A 133 0.72 15.30 18.43
N PRO A 134 0.54 16.59 18.12
CA PRO A 134 -0.42 17.13 17.14
C PRO A 134 -0.11 16.67 15.70
N SER A 135 -1.09 16.81 14.80
CA SER A 135 -0.88 16.48 13.39
C SER A 135 0.15 17.44 12.78
N LEU A 136 1.23 16.88 12.24
CA LEU A 136 2.26 17.64 11.53
C LEU A 136 2.06 17.52 10.03
N SER A 137 2.34 18.60 9.29
CA SER A 137 2.31 18.57 7.84
C SER A 137 3.49 17.76 7.29
N ASP A 138 3.31 17.14 6.13
CA ASP A 138 4.36 16.34 5.50
C ASP A 138 5.59 17.20 5.18
N ALA A 139 5.43 18.50 4.86
CA ALA A 139 6.53 19.42 4.64
C ALA A 139 7.43 19.57 5.88
N VAL A 140 6.84 19.68 7.08
CA VAL A 140 7.58 19.80 8.34
C VAL A 140 8.30 18.49 8.68
N ILE A 141 7.61 17.36 8.52
CA ILE A 141 8.23 16.03 8.72
C ILE A 141 9.38 15.81 7.74
N GLN A 142 9.24 16.30 6.51
CA GLN A 142 10.28 16.16 5.49
C GLN A 142 11.49 17.07 5.75
N ALA A 143 11.26 18.28 6.25
CA ALA A 143 12.33 19.23 6.56
C ALA A 143 13.15 18.89 7.82
N ALA A 144 12.65 18.02 8.70
CA ALA A 144 13.37 17.60 9.89
C ALA A 144 14.68 16.88 9.54
N LYS A 145 15.82 17.36 10.05
CA LYS A 145 17.15 16.75 9.83
C LYS A 145 17.44 15.61 10.81
N SER A 146 16.95 15.75 12.04
CA SER A 146 17.14 14.78 13.11
C SER A 146 15.87 14.66 13.95
N VAL A 147 15.71 13.51 14.61
CA VAL A 147 14.57 13.21 15.47
C VAL A 147 15.09 12.81 16.84
N LEU A 148 14.63 13.51 17.88
CA LEU A 148 14.84 13.12 19.27
C LEU A 148 13.68 12.23 19.71
N THR A 149 13.99 11.00 20.10
CA THR A 149 13.02 10.07 20.69
C THR A 149 13.27 10.03 22.19
N VAL A 150 12.23 10.27 22.99
CA VAL A 150 12.29 10.24 24.45
C VAL A 150 11.37 9.15 24.96
N TYR A 151 11.87 8.33 25.87
CA TYR A 151 11.13 7.27 26.52
C TYR A 151 11.30 7.39 28.03
N ILE A 152 10.19 7.60 28.73
CA ILE A 152 10.14 7.86 30.18
C ILE A 152 9.40 6.72 30.86
N ASN A 153 10.02 6.16 31.88
CA ASN A 153 9.50 5.16 32.80
C ASN A 153 9.42 5.73 34.22
N VAL A 154 8.82 4.98 35.14
CA VAL A 154 8.66 5.39 36.55
C VAL A 154 10.00 5.72 37.23
N ASN A 155 11.05 4.96 36.92
CA ASN A 155 12.36 5.07 37.58
C ASN A 155 13.50 5.34 36.59
N SER A 156 13.18 5.76 35.36
CA SER A 156 14.24 6.08 34.39
C SER A 156 13.72 6.90 33.22
N ALA A 157 14.62 7.65 32.61
CA ALA A 157 14.42 8.26 31.32
C ALA A 157 15.52 7.80 30.36
N SER A 158 15.17 7.68 29.08
CA SER A 158 16.14 7.42 28.02
C SER A 158 15.78 8.26 26.81
N TRP A 159 16.79 8.71 26.08
CA TRP A 159 16.56 9.41 24.83
C TRP A 159 17.60 9.04 23.79
N THR A 160 17.20 9.16 22.53
CA THR A 160 18.05 8.86 21.38
C THR A 160 17.84 9.92 20.32
N LEU A 161 18.94 10.52 19.87
CA LEU A 161 18.95 11.44 18.74
C LEU A 161 19.33 10.67 17.48
N ILE A 162 18.47 10.71 16.47
CA ILE A 162 18.64 9.98 15.22
C ILE A 162 18.74 10.98 14.08
N ASP A 163 19.78 10.85 13.26
CA ASP A 163 19.89 11.55 11.98
C ASP A 163 18.93 10.92 10.97
N LYS A 164 18.06 11.73 10.38
CA LYS A 164 17.02 11.22 9.48
C LYS A 164 17.59 10.85 8.10
N ASP A 165 18.59 11.57 7.62
CA ASP A 165 19.13 11.39 6.27
C ASP A 165 20.00 10.13 6.19
N ARG A 166 20.79 9.88 7.25
CA ARG A 166 21.70 8.73 7.34
C ARG A 166 21.11 7.54 8.08
N TYR A 167 20.01 7.73 8.80
CA TYR A 167 19.44 6.73 9.72
C TYR A 167 20.44 6.25 10.77
N GLU A 168 21.29 7.16 11.26
CA GLU A 168 22.33 6.88 12.25
C GLU A 168 21.93 7.43 13.61
N VAL A 169 22.32 6.71 14.68
CA VAL A 169 22.18 7.20 16.06
C VAL A 169 23.32 8.17 16.33
N LEU A 170 22.99 9.44 16.50
CA LEU A 170 23.94 10.50 16.84
C LEU A 170 24.29 10.49 18.32
N ASP A 171 23.28 10.29 19.17
CA ASP A 171 23.44 10.25 20.62
C ASP A 171 22.42 9.30 21.25
N TRP A 172 22.80 8.68 22.35
CA TRP A 172 21.93 7.84 23.16
C TRP A 172 22.35 7.91 24.62
N GLN A 173 21.43 8.37 25.46
CA GLN A 173 21.60 8.46 26.90
C GLN A 173 20.53 7.65 27.66
N TYR A 174 20.89 7.25 28.88
CA TYR A 174 20.01 6.60 29.84
C TYR A 174 20.29 7.18 31.23
N GLN A 175 19.23 7.58 31.92
CA GLN A 175 19.28 8.13 33.27
C GLN A 175 18.35 7.31 34.17
N GLY A 176 18.93 6.67 35.19
CA GLY A 176 18.17 6.06 36.28
C GLY A 176 17.75 7.14 37.27
N ILE A 177 16.51 7.07 37.75
CA ILE A 177 15.99 7.94 38.79
C ILE A 177 15.84 7.08 40.05
N GLU A 178 16.68 7.34 41.05
CA GLU A 178 16.58 6.70 42.35
C GLU A 178 15.62 7.49 43.24
N HIS A 179 14.55 6.83 43.66
CA HIS A 179 13.62 7.40 44.63
C HIS A 179 14.07 6.98 46.02
N PRO A 180 14.45 7.90 46.92
CA PRO A 180 14.75 7.54 48.30
C PRO A 180 13.50 6.93 48.95
N GLU A 181 13.66 5.78 49.59
CA GLU A 181 12.53 5.04 50.15
C GLU A 181 11.78 5.93 51.16
N ASN A 182 10.46 6.04 50.96
CA ASN A 182 9.50 6.87 51.72
C ASN A 182 9.34 8.35 51.29
N LYS A 183 10.03 8.85 50.26
CA LYS A 183 9.75 10.19 49.73
C LYS A 183 8.60 10.12 48.70
N LYS A 184 7.52 10.87 48.93
CA LYS A 184 6.50 11.11 47.90
C LYS A 184 7.13 12.00 46.83
N PHE A 185 7.04 11.57 45.56
CA PHE A 185 7.51 12.33 44.42
C PHE A 185 6.82 13.70 44.36
N GLN A 186 7.59 14.78 44.43
CA GLN A 186 7.07 16.14 44.32
C GLN A 186 7.30 16.67 42.90
N LEU A 187 6.41 17.55 42.43
CA LEU A 187 6.56 18.21 41.13
C LEU A 187 7.89 18.97 40.98
N SER A 188 8.43 19.49 42.08
CA SER A 188 9.74 20.14 42.12
C SER A 188 10.88 19.19 41.74
N ASP A 189 10.78 17.91 42.11
CA ASP A 189 11.80 16.90 41.80
C ASP A 189 11.91 16.64 40.28
N ILE A 190 10.89 17.02 39.47
CA ILE A 190 10.92 16.88 38.00
C ILE A 190 11.87 17.91 37.36
N LEU A 191 11.98 19.11 37.94
CA LEU A 191 12.77 20.21 37.37
C LEU A 191 14.28 20.06 37.63
N GLU A 192 14.67 19.12 38.49
CA GLU A 192 16.06 18.88 38.90
C GLU A 192 16.70 17.66 38.20
N ILE A 193 15.95 16.99 37.30
CA ILE A 193 16.43 15.87 36.46
C ILE A 193 17.19 16.40 35.25
#